data_AF-A0A6B8RHG5-F1
#
_entry.id   AF-A0A6B8RHG5-F1
#
_cell.length_a   1.000
_cell.length_b   1.000
_cell.length_c   1.000
_cell.angle_alpha   90.00
_cell.angle_beta   90.00
_cell.angle_gamma   90.00
#
_symmetry.space_group_name_H-M   'P 1'
#
loop_
_entity.id
_entity.type
_entity.pdbx_description
1 polymer ?
#
loop_
_entity_poly.entity_id
_entity_poly.type
_entity_poly.pdbx_seq_one_letter_code
_entity_poly.pdbx_strand_id
1 'polypeptide(L)'
;MPILYLLSDIVNILITLSDIVVFTLCWKVIDMETIGSRFKHLRKIAGLSQLDFAKTIGLSQGRLSDIETNQNKPSADTLIAVNGCFGTSTDWLLQGIGSIPGFETYEAVKTKVELSDMPFLKLLHQLNDLEKHHIYNFINFTIKNRSAPFKSNQQED
;
A
#
# COMPACT_ATOMS: atom_id res chain seq x y z
N MET A 1 7.75 49.13 6.20
CA MET A 1 8.39 48.13 7.10
C MET A 1 7.51 46.93 7.51
N PRO A 2 6.16 46.98 7.60
CA PRO A 2 5.36 45.80 8.02
C PRO A 2 5.30 44.65 6.99
N ILE A 3 5.33 44.98 5.69
CA ILE A 3 5.15 44.00 4.60
C ILE A 3 6.34 43.05 4.47
N LEU A 4 7.56 43.49 4.81
CA LEU A 4 8.75 42.63 4.77
C LEU A 4 8.72 41.52 5.83
N TYR A 5 8.16 41.78 7.01
CA TYR A 5 8.00 40.77 8.05
C TYR A 5 6.97 39.70 7.64
N LEU A 6 5.86 40.12 7.03
CA LEU A 6 4.84 39.20 6.56
C LEU A 6 5.38 38.25 5.47
N LEU A 7 6.25 38.76 4.58
CA LEU A 7 6.92 37.95 3.57
C LEU A 7 7.93 36.96 4.18
N SER A 8 8.71 37.36 5.18
CA SER A 8 9.62 36.42 5.86
C SER A 8 8.87 35.33 6.61
N ASP A 9 7.73 35.66 7.22
CA ASP A 9 6.91 34.69 7.95
C ASP A 9 6.28 33.68 7.00
N ILE A 10 5.77 34.11 5.84
CA ILE A 10 5.24 33.23 4.81
C ILE A 10 6.32 32.29 4.26
N VAL A 11 7.52 32.80 3.99
CA VAL A 11 8.63 31.98 3.48
C VAL A 11 9.06 30.94 4.52
N ASN A 12 9.15 31.30 5.80
CA ASN A 12 9.46 30.36 6.88
C ASN A 12 8.38 29.30 7.08
N ILE A 13 7.10 29.67 6.95
CA ILE A 13 5.98 28.71 6.95
C ILE A 13 6.09 27.76 5.76
N LEU A 14 6.43 28.23 4.56
CA LEU A 14 6.60 27.37 3.39
C LEU A 14 7.79 26.41 3.52
N ILE A 15 8.90 26.87 4.08
CA ILE A 15 10.08 26.03 4.37
C ILE A 15 9.71 24.96 5.40
N THR A 16 9.08 25.34 6.52
CA THR A 16 8.67 24.37 7.55
C THR A 16 7.60 23.39 7.07
N LEU A 17 6.66 23.81 6.21
CA LEU A 17 5.71 22.91 5.57
C LEU A 17 6.40 21.93 4.61
N SER A 18 7.45 22.37 3.89
CA SER A 18 8.26 21.47 3.07
C SER A 18 9.02 20.46 3.93
N ASP A 19 9.59 20.89 5.06
CA ASP A 19 10.30 20.02 6.00
C ASP A 19 9.37 19.03 6.70
N ILE A 20 8.14 19.42 7.04
CA ILE A 20 7.13 18.50 7.61
C ILE A 20 6.73 17.45 6.58
N VAL A 21 6.56 17.84 5.30
CA VAL A 21 6.26 16.91 4.21
C VAL A 21 7.43 15.96 3.99
N VAL A 22 8.67 16.48 3.95
CA VAL A 22 9.89 15.67 3.85
C VAL A 22 10.06 14.77 5.07
N PHE A 23 9.80 15.23 6.29
CA PHE A 23 9.93 14.41 7.51
C PHE A 23 8.86 13.31 7.56
N THR A 24 7.63 13.62 7.15
CA THR A 24 6.52 12.64 7.10
C THR A 24 6.74 11.60 5.98
N LEU A 25 7.28 12.01 4.84
CA LEU A 25 7.61 11.11 3.72
C LEU A 25 8.92 10.33 3.98
N CYS A 26 9.99 10.99 4.44
CA CYS A 26 11.28 10.38 4.73
C CYS A 26 11.23 9.42 5.91
N TRP A 27 10.50 9.71 6.99
CA TRP A 27 10.25 8.74 8.07
C TRP A 27 9.73 7.41 7.50
N LYS A 28 8.81 7.49 6.53
CA LYS A 28 8.15 6.30 5.99
C LYS A 28 9.05 5.52 5.04
N VAL A 29 10.03 6.20 4.44
CA VAL A 29 11.06 5.60 3.59
C VAL A 29 12.16 4.92 4.42
N ILE A 30 12.45 5.39 5.64
CA ILE A 30 13.52 4.83 6.50
C ILE A 30 13.21 3.42 7.02
N ASP A 31 11.94 3.05 7.20
CA ASP A 31 11.54 1.74 7.75
C ASP A 31 11.60 0.58 6.71
N MET A 32 12.35 0.72 5.61
CA MET A 32 12.46 -0.28 4.53
C MET A 32 13.90 -0.65 4.15
N GLU A 33 14.87 -0.35 5.01
CA GLU A 33 16.29 -0.62 4.76
C GLU A 33 16.59 -2.12 4.57
N THR A 34 15.93 -2.99 5.36
CA THR A 34 16.19 -4.44 5.35
C THR A 34 15.11 -5.25 4.63
N ILE A 35 15.45 -6.49 4.24
CA ILE A 35 14.48 -7.45 3.69
C ILE A 35 13.34 -7.68 4.69
N GLY A 36 13.67 -7.86 5.98
CA GLY A 36 12.67 -8.05 7.03
C GLY A 36 11.70 -6.88 7.13
N SER A 37 12.22 -5.65 7.07
CA SER A 37 11.38 -4.46 7.11
C SER A 37 10.43 -4.37 5.90
N ARG A 38 10.89 -4.77 4.70
CA ARG A 38 10.05 -4.79 3.49
C ARG A 38 8.95 -5.87 3.54
N PHE A 39 9.23 -7.04 4.12
CA PHE A 39 8.19 -8.04 4.41
C PHE A 39 7.16 -7.51 5.39
N LYS A 40 7.62 -6.86 6.47
CA LYS A 40 6.74 -6.24 7.47
C LYS A 40 5.88 -5.13 6.86
N HIS A 41 6.46 -4.29 5.99
CA HIS A 41 5.73 -3.26 5.25
C HIS A 41 4.64 -3.87 4.38
N LEU A 42 4.98 -4.85 3.54
CA LEU A 42 4.04 -5.54 2.66
C LEU A 42 2.87 -6.15 3.45
N ARG A 43 3.15 -6.79 4.58
CA ARG A 43 2.10 -7.31 5.46
C ARG A 43 1.20 -6.21 6.01
N LYS A 44 1.78 -5.09 6.45
CA LYS A 44 1.04 -3.98 7.06
C LYS A 44 0.12 -3.28 6.06
N ILE A 45 0.56 -3.08 4.83
CA ILE A 45 -0.30 -2.50 3.78
C ILE A 45 -1.41 -3.48 3.35
N ALA A 46 -1.18 -4.79 3.46
CA ALA A 46 -2.21 -5.80 3.26
C ALA A 46 -3.21 -5.89 4.43
N GLY A 47 -2.95 -5.19 5.55
CA GLY A 47 -3.82 -5.19 6.73
C GLY A 47 -3.83 -6.51 7.50
N LEU A 48 -2.79 -7.34 7.35
CA LEU A 48 -2.75 -8.70 7.90
C LEU A 48 -1.96 -8.80 9.21
N SER A 49 -2.39 -9.72 10.08
CA SER A 49 -1.59 -10.17 11.22
C SER A 49 -0.38 -10.98 10.72
N GLN A 50 0.67 -11.14 11.54
CA GLN A 50 1.79 -12.02 11.18
C GLN A 50 1.33 -13.45 10.91
N LEU A 51 0.36 -13.94 11.68
CA LEU A 51 -0.19 -15.28 11.51
C LEU A 51 -0.90 -15.43 10.16
N ASP A 52 -1.77 -14.48 9.80
CA ASP A 52 -2.55 -14.56 8.57
C ASP A 52 -1.68 -14.39 7.32
N PHE A 53 -0.71 -13.47 7.39
CA PHE A 53 0.25 -13.29 6.30
C PHE A 53 1.09 -14.55 6.11
N ALA A 54 1.64 -15.12 7.19
CA ALA A 54 2.44 -16.35 7.13
C ALA A 54 1.63 -17.50 6.51
N LYS A 55 0.39 -17.70 6.96
CA LYS A 55 -0.52 -18.72 6.39
C LYS A 55 -0.74 -18.51 4.90
N THR A 56 -0.94 -17.27 4.46
CA THR A 56 -1.19 -16.92 3.05
C THR A 56 -0.03 -17.34 2.15
N ILE A 57 1.21 -17.23 2.63
CA ILE A 57 2.43 -17.59 1.87
C ILE A 57 3.02 -18.96 2.25
N GLY A 58 2.27 -19.79 2.99
CA GLY A 58 2.68 -21.15 3.35
C GLY A 58 3.80 -21.24 4.39
N LEU A 59 3.94 -20.25 5.27
CA LEU A 59 4.92 -20.24 6.36
C LEU A 59 4.27 -20.40 7.74
N SER A 60 5.08 -20.79 8.72
CA SER A 60 4.72 -20.63 10.14
C SER A 60 4.86 -19.17 10.57
N GLN A 61 4.08 -18.74 11.56
CA GLN A 61 4.18 -17.38 12.12
C GLN A 61 5.59 -17.09 12.66
N GLY A 62 6.21 -18.05 13.36
CA GLY A 62 7.57 -17.92 13.89
C GLY A 62 8.59 -17.67 12.77
N ARG A 63 8.48 -18.42 11.66
CA ARG A 63 9.38 -18.22 10.50
C ARG A 63 9.20 -16.85 9.86
N LEU A 64 7.96 -16.34 9.76
CA LEU A 64 7.74 -14.96 9.31
C LEU A 64 8.34 -13.95 10.30
N SER A 65 8.21 -14.18 11.60
CA SER A 65 8.79 -13.30 12.62
C SER A 65 10.31 -13.23 12.50
N ASP A 66 10.99 -14.36 12.29
CA ASP A 66 12.44 -14.40 12.07
C ASP A 66 12.84 -13.62 10.82
N ILE A 67 12.04 -13.69 9.75
CA ILE A 67 12.27 -12.90 8.53
C ILE A 67 12.09 -11.41 8.82
N GLU A 68 10.96 -11.01 9.42
CA GLU A 68 10.67 -9.59 9.72
C GLU A 68 11.67 -8.96 10.69
N THR A 69 12.32 -9.76 11.53
CA THR A 69 13.35 -9.33 12.47
C THR A 69 14.77 -9.53 11.95
N ASN A 70 14.93 -9.93 10.68
CA ASN A 70 16.22 -10.19 10.01
C ASN A 70 17.07 -11.29 10.65
N GLN A 71 16.49 -12.13 11.50
CA GLN A 71 17.15 -13.31 12.06
C GLN A 71 17.38 -14.38 10.99
N ASN A 72 16.44 -14.51 10.03
CA ASN A 72 16.53 -15.44 8.92
C ASN A 72 16.22 -14.76 7.58
N LYS A 73 16.86 -15.24 6.50
CA LYS A 73 16.55 -14.81 5.14
C LYS A 73 15.37 -15.61 4.57
N PRO A 74 14.50 -15.01 3.74
CA PRO A 74 13.46 -15.75 3.03
C PRO A 74 14.09 -16.73 2.03
N SER A 75 13.43 -17.88 1.81
CA SER A 75 13.83 -18.80 0.74
C SER A 75 13.32 -18.32 -0.62
N ALA A 76 13.85 -18.88 -1.72
CA ALA A 76 13.32 -18.63 -3.05
C ALA A 76 11.82 -18.93 -3.14
N ASP A 77 11.37 -20.06 -2.58
CA ASP A 77 9.94 -20.42 -2.54
C ASP A 77 9.10 -19.38 -1.78
N THR A 78 9.65 -18.79 -0.71
CA THR A 78 8.97 -17.72 0.02
C THR A 78 8.79 -16.48 -0.87
N LEU A 79 9.80 -16.12 -1.64
CA LEU A 79 9.73 -14.98 -2.56
C LEU A 79 8.71 -15.24 -3.68
N ILE A 80 8.69 -16.45 -4.24
CA ILE A 80 7.73 -16.86 -5.27
C ILE A 80 6.30 -16.82 -4.71
N ALA A 81 6.08 -17.34 -3.50
CA ALA A 81 4.77 -17.31 -2.85
C ALA A 81 4.30 -15.86 -2.61
N VAL A 82 5.18 -14.98 -2.13
CA VAL A 82 4.87 -13.56 -1.95
C VAL A 82 4.51 -12.89 -3.28
N ASN A 83 5.27 -13.15 -4.34
CA ASN A 83 4.97 -12.63 -5.66
C ASN A 83 3.60 -13.12 -6.17
N GLY A 84 3.31 -14.42 -6.04
CA GLY A 84 2.04 -14.99 -6.48
C GLY A 84 0.82 -14.49 -5.70
N CYS A 85 0.95 -14.28 -4.38
CA CYS A 85 -0.16 -13.83 -3.54
C CYS A 85 -0.39 -12.30 -3.58
N PHE A 86 0.67 -11.51 -3.72
CA PHE A 86 0.61 -10.06 -3.54
C PHE A 86 1.07 -9.26 -4.77
N GLY A 87 1.47 -9.92 -5.86
CA GLY A 87 1.95 -9.26 -7.08
C GLY A 87 3.19 -8.38 -6.86
N THR A 88 3.93 -8.59 -5.77
CA THR A 88 5.04 -7.73 -5.38
C THR A 88 6.33 -8.12 -6.11
N SER A 89 7.08 -7.12 -6.58
CA SER A 89 8.37 -7.31 -7.23
C SER A 89 9.40 -7.92 -6.28
N THR A 90 10.08 -8.97 -6.73
CA THR A 90 11.19 -9.58 -6.00
C THR A 90 12.38 -8.64 -5.88
N ASP A 91 12.65 -7.80 -6.89
CA ASP A 91 13.69 -6.76 -6.83
C ASP A 91 13.44 -5.76 -5.71
N TRP A 92 12.18 -5.32 -5.57
CA TRP A 92 11.81 -4.45 -4.46
C TRP A 92 11.96 -5.19 -3.13
N LEU A 93 11.44 -6.42 -3.03
CA LEU A 93 11.47 -7.18 -1.78
C LEU A 93 12.90 -7.48 -1.30
N LEU A 94 13.83 -7.76 -2.22
CA LEU A 94 15.21 -8.10 -1.92
C LEU A 94 16.14 -6.89 -1.80
N GLN A 95 15.98 -5.88 -2.67
CA GLN A 95 16.94 -4.79 -2.83
C GLN A 95 16.34 -3.41 -2.52
N GLY A 96 15.03 -3.31 -2.35
CA GLY A 96 14.33 -2.03 -2.21
C GLY A 96 14.25 -1.22 -3.51
N ILE A 97 14.59 -1.82 -4.65
CA ILE A 97 14.63 -1.15 -5.95
C ILE A 97 13.27 -1.28 -6.64
N GLY A 98 12.75 -0.16 -7.14
CA GLY A 98 11.50 -0.11 -7.92
C GLY A 98 10.31 0.45 -7.14
N SER A 99 9.11 0.09 -7.59
CA SER A 99 7.86 0.60 -7.00
C SER A 99 7.63 0.03 -5.60
N ILE A 100 7.37 0.92 -4.65
CA ILE A 100 7.04 0.55 -3.27
C ILE A 100 5.57 0.14 -3.23
N PRO A 101 5.23 -1.09 -2.79
CA PRO A 101 3.86 -1.53 -2.62
C PRO A 101 3.06 -0.57 -1.72
N GLY A 102 1.87 -0.18 -2.18
CA GLY A 102 1.01 0.80 -1.49
C GLY A 102 1.43 2.26 -1.70
N PHE A 103 2.46 2.53 -2.50
CA PHE A 103 2.86 3.88 -2.89
C PHE A 103 2.94 3.95 -4.43
N GLU A 104 1.78 4.09 -5.07
CA GLU A 104 1.75 4.36 -6.51
C GLU A 104 2.07 5.84 -6.73
N THR A 105 3.09 6.12 -7.56
CA THR A 105 3.35 7.48 -8.00
C THR A 105 2.23 7.93 -8.93
N TYR A 106 1.89 9.22 -8.90
CA TYR A 106 0.86 9.81 -9.79
C TYR A 106 1.06 9.41 -11.27
N GLU A 107 2.31 9.35 -11.73
CA GLU A 107 2.66 8.94 -13.09
C GLU A 107 2.41 7.45 -13.36
N ALA A 108 2.63 6.56 -12.38
CA ALA A 108 2.34 5.13 -12.51
C ALA A 108 0.83 4.83 -12.57
N VAL A 109 0.02 5.59 -11.82
CA VAL A 109 -1.45 5.52 -11.86
C VAL A 109 -1.98 5.97 -13.22
N LYS A 110 -1.42 7.06 -13.78
CA LYS A 110 -1.82 7.64 -15.07
C LYS A 110 -1.65 6.66 -16.23
N THR A 111 -0.67 5.76 -16.16
CA THR A 111 -0.37 4.78 -17.23
C THR A 111 -1.23 3.51 -17.23
N LYS A 112 -2.02 3.23 -16.18
CA LYS A 112 -2.88 2.03 -16.10
C LYS A 112 -4.36 2.28 -16.40
N VAL A 113 -4.76 3.53 -16.57
CA VAL A 113 -6.14 3.87 -16.95
C VAL A 113 -6.33 3.52 -18.42
N GLU A 114 -7.16 2.52 -18.71
CA GLU A 114 -7.52 2.17 -20.08
C GLU A 114 -8.56 3.16 -20.62
N LEU A 115 -8.59 3.37 -21.94
CA LEU A 115 -9.58 4.26 -22.57
C LEU A 115 -11.03 3.81 -22.30
N SER A 116 -11.25 2.52 -22.04
CA SER A 116 -12.53 1.93 -21.63
C SER A 116 -13.02 2.44 -20.28
N ASP A 117 -12.15 2.95 -19.41
CA ASP A 117 -12.52 3.44 -18.08
C ASP A 117 -13.06 4.88 -18.11
N MET A 118 -12.92 5.58 -19.24
CA MET A 118 -13.30 7.00 -19.38
C MET A 118 -14.75 7.33 -18.99
N PRO A 119 -15.78 6.53 -19.35
CA PRO A 119 -17.15 6.80 -18.91
C PRO A 119 -17.30 6.80 -17.40
N PHE A 120 -16.60 5.89 -16.70
CA PHE A 120 -16.63 5.79 -15.26
C PHE A 120 -15.90 6.96 -14.58
N LEU A 121 -14.71 7.32 -15.09
CA LEU A 121 -13.95 8.48 -14.58
C LEU A 121 -14.72 9.80 -14.72
N LYS A 122 -15.46 9.97 -15.82
CA LYS A 122 -16.30 11.15 -16.01
C LYS A 122 -17.39 11.26 -14.94
N LEU A 123 -18.00 10.13 -14.56
CA LEU A 123 -19.00 10.10 -13.49
C LEU A 123 -18.37 10.42 -12.13
N LEU A 124 -17.19 9.87 -11.83
CA LEU A 124 -16.49 10.17 -10.57
C LEU A 124 -16.17 11.66 -10.39
N HIS A 125 -15.85 12.38 -11.46
CA HIS A 125 -15.58 13.82 -11.39
C HIS A 125 -16.82 14.66 -11.09
N GLN A 126 -18.03 14.14 -11.32
CA GLN A 126 -19.28 14.85 -11.03
C GLN A 126 -19.70 14.70 -9.55
N LEU A 127 -19.06 13.81 -8.80
CA LEU A 127 -19.39 13.53 -7.42
C LEU A 127 -18.67 14.45 -6.45
N ASN A 128 -19.31 14.74 -5.32
CA ASN A 128 -18.66 15.38 -4.18
C ASN A 128 -17.80 14.38 -3.38
N ASP A 129 -17.04 14.89 -2.41
CA ASP A 129 -16.08 14.06 -1.66
C ASP A 129 -16.75 13.00 -0.78
N LEU A 130 -17.94 13.28 -0.24
CA LEU A 130 -18.71 12.32 0.55
C LEU A 130 -19.19 11.15 -0.31
N GLU A 131 -19.70 11.45 -1.50
CA GLU A 131 -20.16 10.45 -2.48
C GLU A 131 -19.00 9.59 -3.00
N LYS A 132 -17.86 10.22 -3.30
CA LYS A 132 -16.63 9.49 -3.66
C LYS A 132 -16.20 8.54 -2.55
N HIS A 133 -16.28 8.98 -1.29
CA HIS A 133 -15.96 8.15 -0.14
C HIS A 133 -16.89 6.92 -0.03
N HIS A 134 -18.20 7.10 -0.26
CA HIS A 134 -19.14 5.97 -0.30
C HIS A 134 -18.81 4.99 -1.42
N ILE A 135 -18.50 5.47 -2.63
CA ILE A 135 -18.10 4.62 -3.75
C ILE A 135 -16.81 3.85 -3.44
N TYR A 136 -15.81 4.52 -2.86
CA TYR A 136 -14.57 3.88 -2.43
C TYR A 136 -14.84 2.72 -1.45
N ASN A 137 -15.69 2.95 -0.45
CA ASN A 137 -16.05 1.90 0.51
C ASN A 137 -16.78 0.73 -0.14
N PHE A 138 -17.69 1.01 -1.07
CA PHE A 138 -18.40 -0.02 -1.84
C PHE A 138 -17.47 -0.86 -2.72
N ILE A 139 -16.54 -0.20 -3.44
CA ILE A 139 -15.54 -0.87 -4.26
C ILE A 139 -14.68 -1.78 -3.38
N ASN A 140 -14.18 -1.27 -2.25
CA ASN A 140 -13.38 -2.06 -1.31
C ASN A 140 -14.14 -3.26 -0.74
N PHE A 141 -15.40 -3.07 -0.35
CA PHE A 141 -16.25 -4.16 0.10
C PHE A 141 -16.41 -5.24 -0.99
N THR A 142 -16.66 -4.81 -2.23
CA THR A 142 -16.81 -5.71 -3.38
C THR A 142 -15.53 -6.48 -3.66
N ILE A 143 -14.37 -5.82 -3.65
CA ILE A 143 -13.06 -6.47 -3.83
C ILE A 143 -12.80 -7.47 -2.71
N LYS A 144 -13.02 -7.08 -1.46
CA LYS A 144 -12.78 -7.94 -0.29
C LYS A 144 -13.64 -9.22 -0.31
N ASN A 145 -14.88 -9.11 -0.77
CA ASN A 145 -15.81 -10.25 -0.83
C ASN A 145 -15.64 -11.14 -2.07
N ARG A 146 -14.87 -10.73 -3.09
CA ARG A 146 -14.50 -11.61 -4.20
C ARG A 146 -13.56 -12.75 -3.79
N SER A 147 -12.82 -12.59 -2.69
CA SER A 147 -11.84 -13.57 -2.20
C SER A 147 -12.41 -14.62 -1.24
N ALA A 148 -13.70 -14.53 -0.87
CA ALA A 148 -14.36 -15.51 -0.01
C ALA A 148 -15.25 -16.44 -0.87
N PRO A 149 -15.12 -17.79 -0.78
CA PRO A 149 -15.99 -18.69 -1.53
C PRO A 149 -17.45 -18.51 -1.09
N PHE A 150 -18.31 -18.30 -2.08
CA PHE A 150 -19.76 -18.17 -1.90
C PHE A 150 -20.30 -19.47 -1.29
N LYS A 151 -20.70 -19.44 -0.01
CA LYS A 151 -21.51 -20.52 0.56
C LYS A 151 -22.92 -20.37 -0.01
N SER A 152 -23.22 -21.13 -1.06
CA SER A 152 -24.59 -21.36 -1.49
C SER A 152 -25.31 -22.07 -0.35
N ASN A 153 -26.22 -21.38 0.33
CA ASN A 153 -27.16 -22.04 1.22
C ASN A 153 -28.02 -22.98 0.36
N GLN A 154 -27.78 -24.28 0.50
CA GLN A 154 -28.76 -25.29 0.14
C GLN A 154 -29.95 -25.08 1.08
N GLN A 155 -31.12 -24.83 0.50
CA GLN A 155 -32.39 -25.08 1.17
C GLN A 155 -32.48 -26.59 1.33
N GLU A 156 -32.31 -27.07 2.56
CA GLU A 156 -32.83 -28.38 2.97
C GLU A 156 -34.32 -28.22 3.30
N ASP A 157 -35.06 -29.25 2.92
CA ASP A 157 -36.51 -29.42 2.97
C ASP A 157 -37.16 -29.19 4.35
#